data_AF-A0A3D3IXX1-F1
#
_entry.id   AF-A0A3D3IXX1-F1
#
_cell.length_a   1.000
_cell.length_b   1.000
_cell.length_c   1.000
_cell.angle_alpha   90.00
_cell.angle_beta   90.00
_cell.angle_gamma   90.00
#
_symmetry.space_group_name_H-M   'P 1'
#
loop_
_entity.id
_entity.type
_entity.pdbx_description
1 polymer ?
#
loop_
_entity_poly.entity_id
_entity_poly.type
_entity_poly.pdbx_seq_one_letter_code
_entity_poly.pdbx_strand_id
1 'polypeptide(L)'
;MKNMAKLCDAIWYEAGDHSTDFNYYTKRGLLALVLGSTVVYWLQDESDDFERTEEFLEARIENAMQAGKIAGSVKNLGSLFEKAKDLSAIAEILPKRKKAA
;
A
#
# COMPACT_ATOMS: atom_id res chain seq x y z
N MET A 1 -14.25 -14.20 -12.13
CA MET A 1 -13.23 -13.26 -11.58
C MET A 1 -12.62 -12.29 -12.61
N LYS A 2 -12.60 -12.58 -13.92
CA LYS A 2 -11.96 -11.70 -14.94
C LYS A 2 -12.54 -10.28 -15.05
N ASN A 3 -13.78 -10.05 -14.63
CA ASN A 3 -14.44 -8.75 -14.80
C ASN A 3 -14.02 -7.73 -13.74
N MET A 4 -13.79 -8.15 -12.49
CA MET A 4 -13.43 -7.26 -11.39
C MET A 4 -12.02 -6.67 -11.55
N ALA A 5 -11.06 -7.51 -11.99
CA ALA A 5 -9.71 -7.06 -12.26
C ALA A 5 -9.67 -6.01 -13.38
N LYS A 6 -10.47 -6.19 -14.44
CA LYS A 6 -10.60 -5.21 -15.54
C LYS A 6 -11.24 -3.90 -15.09
N LEU A 7 -12.24 -3.96 -14.20
CA LEU A 7 -12.85 -2.76 -13.62
C LEU A 7 -11.82 -1.97 -12.80
N CYS A 8 -11.08 -2.65 -11.92
CA CYS A 8 -10.03 -2.02 -11.13
C CYS A 8 -8.93 -1.43 -12.03
N ASP A 9 -8.58 -2.13 -13.10
CA ASP A 9 -7.62 -1.68 -14.10
C ASP A 9 -8.10 -0.40 -14.81
N ALA A 10 -9.35 -0.36 -15.24
CA ALA A 10 -9.95 0.82 -15.88
C ALA A 10 -10.01 2.03 -14.92
N ILE A 11 -10.41 1.83 -13.66
CA ILE A 11 -10.45 2.91 -12.66
C ILE A 11 -9.05 3.48 -12.43
N TRP A 12 -8.04 2.62 -12.28
CA TRP A 12 -6.66 3.06 -12.10
C TRP A 12 -6.08 3.73 -13.35
N TYR A 13 -6.44 3.24 -14.53
CA TYR A 13 -6.06 3.84 -15.80
C TYR A 13 -6.61 5.26 -15.94
N GLU A 14 -7.90 5.47 -15.63
CA GLU A 14 -8.53 6.79 -15.62
C GLU A 14 -7.97 7.70 -14.51
N ALA A 15 -7.53 7.12 -13.39
CA ALA A 15 -6.79 7.84 -12.34
C ALA A 15 -5.33 8.17 -12.72
N GLY A 16 -4.88 7.81 -13.93
CA GLY A 16 -3.54 8.10 -14.46
C GLY A 16 -2.44 7.12 -14.01
N ASP A 17 -2.78 5.97 -13.44
CA ASP A 17 -1.82 4.95 -13.05
C ASP A 17 -1.43 4.04 -14.24
N HIS A 18 -0.19 4.20 -14.71
CA HIS A 18 0.44 3.34 -15.72
C HIS A 18 1.56 2.45 -15.14
N SER A 19 1.55 2.20 -13.82
CA SER A 19 2.52 1.31 -13.17
C SER A 19 2.53 -0.08 -13.81
N THR A 20 3.71 -0.61 -14.14
CA THR A 20 3.90 -2.01 -14.61
C THR A 20 4.71 -2.87 -13.64
N ASP A 21 5.12 -2.26 -12.53
CA ASP A 21 5.97 -2.78 -11.48
C ASP A 21 5.13 -3.35 -10.32
N PHE A 22 5.76 -3.68 -9.19
CA PHE A 22 5.06 -4.29 -8.03
C PHE A 22 3.83 -3.47 -7.57
N ASN A 23 3.88 -2.16 -7.74
CA ASN A 23 2.78 -1.24 -7.48
C ASN A 23 1.51 -1.59 -8.27
N TYR A 24 1.62 -2.16 -9.47
CA TYR A 24 0.48 -2.58 -10.29
C TYR A 24 -0.45 -3.54 -9.52
N TYR A 25 0.13 -4.59 -8.93
CA TYR A 25 -0.62 -5.63 -8.21
C TYR A 25 -1.17 -5.11 -6.89
N THR A 26 -0.35 -4.38 -6.12
CA THR A 26 -0.77 -3.87 -4.81
C THR A 26 -1.91 -2.86 -4.94
N LYS A 27 -1.83 -1.92 -5.89
CA LYS A 27 -2.89 -0.90 -6.13
C LYS A 27 -4.21 -1.54 -6.54
N ARG A 28 -4.17 -2.49 -7.48
CA ARG A 28 -5.38 -3.19 -7.98
C ARG A 28 -5.97 -4.14 -6.92
N GLY A 29 -5.13 -4.79 -6.13
CA GLY A 29 -5.57 -5.61 -5.01
C GLY A 29 -6.28 -4.79 -3.93
N LEU A 30 -5.70 -3.65 -3.53
CA LEU A 30 -6.34 -2.74 -2.56
C LEU A 30 -7.66 -2.19 -3.10
N LEU A 31 -7.72 -1.76 -4.36
CA LEU A 31 -8.96 -1.26 -4.95
C LEU A 31 -10.04 -2.35 -5.04
N ALA A 32 -9.67 -3.59 -5.38
CA ALA A 32 -10.60 -4.72 -5.40
C ALA A 32 -11.17 -5.03 -4.01
N LEU A 33 -10.39 -4.86 -2.94
CA LEU A 33 -10.86 -4.99 -1.56
C LEU A 33 -11.84 -3.87 -1.18
N VAL A 34 -11.53 -2.63 -1.55
CA VAL A 34 -12.42 -1.48 -1.31
C VAL A 34 -13.75 -1.70 -2.04
N LEU A 35 -13.73 -1.99 -3.34
CA LEU A 35 -14.94 -2.23 -4.12
C LEU A 35 -15.72 -3.45 -3.62
N GLY A 36 -15.04 -4.56 -3.35
CA GLY A 36 -15.69 -5.78 -2.87
C GLY A 36 -16.39 -5.59 -1.52
N SER A 37 -15.72 -4.94 -0.57
CA SER A 37 -16.33 -4.65 0.73
C SER A 37 -17.45 -3.62 0.65
N THR A 38 -17.31 -2.59 -0.19
CA THR A 38 -18.35 -1.57 -0.40
C THR A 38 -19.59 -2.17 -1.02
N VAL A 39 -19.46 -3.04 -2.03
CA VAL A 39 -20.62 -3.72 -2.63
C VAL A 39 -21.35 -4.60 -1.60
N VAL A 40 -20.63 -5.33 -0.74
CA VAL A 40 -21.25 -6.14 0.31
C VAL A 40 -21.97 -5.28 1.35
N TYR A 41 -21.41 -4.11 1.68
CA TYR A 41 -22.04 -3.15 2.59
C TYR A 41 -23.31 -2.55 1.96
N TRP A 42 -23.21 -2.12 0.70
CA TRP A 42 -24.29 -1.54 -0.08
C TRP A 42 -25.52 -2.44 -0.17
N LEU A 43 -25.33 -3.76 -0.28
CA LEU A 43 -26.43 -4.74 -0.32
C LEU A 43 -27.30 -4.77 0.95
N GLN A 44 -26.81 -4.23 2.06
CA GLN A 44 -27.51 -4.21 3.35
C GLN A 44 -27.90 -2.77 3.77
N ASP A 45 -27.61 -1.77 2.94
CA ASP A 45 -27.84 -0.38 3.27
C ASP A 45 -29.27 0.04 2.91
N GLU A 46 -30.05 0.39 3.94
CA GLU A 46 -31.42 0.91 3.83
C GLU A 46 -31.49 2.42 4.10
N SER A 47 -30.34 3.12 4.16
CA SER A 47 -30.32 4.58 4.32
C SER A 47 -30.79 5.31 3.06
N ASP A 48 -31.31 6.53 3.26
CA ASP A 48 -31.73 7.38 2.16
C ASP A 48 -30.54 7.67 1.24
N ASP A 49 -30.74 7.44 -0.07
CA ASP A 49 -29.73 7.63 -1.13
C ASP A 49 -28.37 6.94 -0.88
N PHE A 50 -28.34 5.89 -0.03
CA PHE A 50 -27.13 5.15 0.33
C PHE A 50 -26.03 5.97 1.03
N GLU A 51 -26.41 7.00 1.80
CA GLU A 51 -25.47 7.88 2.53
C GLU A 51 -24.46 7.08 3.37
N ARG A 52 -24.91 6.01 4.04
CA ARG A 52 -24.01 5.16 4.85
C ARG A 52 -23.00 4.39 4.01
N THR A 53 -23.37 3.99 2.80
CA THR A 53 -22.45 3.35 1.85
C THR A 53 -21.39 4.33 1.37
N GLU A 54 -21.76 5.59 1.13
CA GLU A 54 -20.79 6.63 0.77
C GLU A 54 -19.77 6.86 1.91
N GLU A 55 -20.24 7.03 3.15
CA GLU A 55 -19.38 7.14 4.33
C GLU A 55 -18.46 5.92 4.49
N PHE A 56 -19.01 4.71 4.29
CA PHE A 56 -18.23 3.48 4.35
C PHE A 56 -17.16 3.44 3.26
N LEU A 57 -17.49 3.82 2.03
CA LEU A 57 -16.56 3.87 0.91
C LEU A 57 -15.40 4.82 1.18
N GLU A 58 -15.69 6.05 1.66
CA GLU A 58 -14.66 7.02 2.02
C GLU A 58 -13.70 6.46 3.08
N ALA A 59 -14.25 5.85 4.14
CA ALA A 59 -13.46 5.22 5.19
C ALA A 59 -12.62 4.03 4.68
N ARG A 60 -13.01 3.37 3.58
CA ARG A 60 -12.22 2.30 2.95
C ARG A 60 -11.13 2.84 2.02
N ILE A 61 -11.40 3.94 1.32
CA ILE A 61 -10.38 4.64 0.54
C ILE A 61 -9.28 5.16 1.47
N GLU A 62 -9.63 5.74 2.60
CA GLU A 62 -8.65 6.23 3.58
C GLU A 62 -7.77 5.10 4.11
N ASN A 63 -8.38 3.96 4.49
CA ASN A 63 -7.64 2.77 4.91
C ASN A 63 -6.69 2.26 3.83
N ALA A 64 -7.11 2.25 2.55
CA ALA A 64 -6.25 1.84 1.44
C ALA A 64 -5.04 2.78 1.27
N MET A 65 -5.23 4.09 1.44
CA MET A 65 -4.13 5.06 1.42
C MET A 65 -3.15 4.84 2.58
N GLN A 66 -3.66 4.57 3.79
CA GLN A 66 -2.81 4.25 4.95
C GLN A 66 -2.03 2.95 4.72
N ALA A 67 -2.67 1.91 4.19
CA ALA A 67 -2.00 0.65 3.86
C ALA A 67 -0.89 0.84 2.83
N GLY A 68 -1.12 1.67 1.80
CA GLY A 68 -0.09 2.03 0.82
C GLY A 68 1.12 2.73 1.45
N LYS A 69 0.90 3.67 2.39
CA LYS A 69 1.97 4.34 3.14
C LYS A 69 2.77 3.35 3.99
N ILE A 70 2.09 2.44 4.70
CA ILE A 70 2.74 1.42 5.53
C ILE A 70 3.62 0.50 4.67
N ALA A 71 3.11 0.05 3.52
CA ALA A 71 3.87 -0.79 2.60
C ALA A 71 5.15 -0.10 2.11
N GLY A 72 5.08 1.20 1.80
CA GLY A 72 6.26 2.02 1.46
C GLY A 72 7.26 2.13 2.61
N SER A 73 6.78 2.39 3.83
CA SER A 73 7.62 2.51 5.03
C SER A 73 8.37 1.21 5.38
N VAL A 74 7.72 0.05 5.26
CA VAL A 74 8.34 -1.26 5.52
C VAL A 74 9.46 -1.53 4.52
N LYS A 75 9.25 -1.24 3.23
CA LYS A 75 10.28 -1.36 2.18
C LYS A 75 11.50 -0.50 2.50
N ASN A 76 11.27 0.74 2.93
CA ASN A 76 12.35 1.66 3.31
C ASN A 76 13.13 1.13 4.53
N LEU A 77 12.43 0.66 5.57
CA LEU A 77 13.06 0.12 6.78
C LEU A 77 13.96 -1.10 6.47
N GLY A 78 13.50 -2.02 5.62
CA GLY A 78 14.31 -3.17 5.18
C GLY A 78 15.60 -2.74 4.49
N SER A 79 15.51 -1.76 3.58
CA SER A 79 16.69 -1.23 2.88
C SER A 79 17.69 -0.50 3.80
N LEU A 80 17.19 0.14 4.87
CA LEU A 80 18.03 0.75 5.90
C LEU A 80 18.72 -0.30 6.77
N PHE A 81 18.03 -1.40 7.08
CA PHE A 81 18.59 -2.51 7.84
C PHE A 81 19.70 -3.23 7.05
N GLU A 82 19.52 -3.44 5.74
CA GLU A 82 20.59 -3.97 4.88
C GLU A 82 21.81 -3.05 4.85
N LYS A 83 21.60 -1.74 4.62
CA LYS A 83 22.70 -0.76 4.69
C LYS A 83 23.41 -0.74 6.03
N ALA A 84 22.67 -0.85 7.14
CA ALA A 84 23.25 -0.89 8.48
C ALA A 84 24.09 -2.16 8.71
N LYS A 85 23.66 -3.30 8.17
CA LYS A 85 24.41 -4.56 8.21
C LYS A 85 25.73 -4.43 7.46
N ASP A 86 25.72 -3.85 6.26
CA ASP A 86 26.93 -3.62 5.46
C ASP A 86 27.88 -2.64 6.17
N LEU A 87 27.34 -1.57 6.77
CA LEU A 87 28.15 -0.62 7.53
C LEU A 87 28.79 -1.25 8.77
N SER A 88 28.10 -2.19 9.42
CA SER A 88 28.65 -2.94 10.55
C SER A 88 29.81 -3.85 10.13
N ALA A 89 29.72 -4.47 8.94
CA ALA A 89 30.80 -5.27 8.37
C ALA A 89 32.02 -4.39 8.01
N ILE A 90 31.80 -3.17 7.53
CA ILE A 90 32.89 -2.21 7.26
C ILE A 90 33.49 -1.68 8.57
N ALA A 91 32.67 -1.46 9.61
CA ALA A 91 33.12 -1.03 10.94
C ALA A 91 33.96 -2.09 11.65
N GLU A 92 33.79 -3.37 11.31
CA GLU A 92 34.60 -4.48 11.81
C GLU A 92 35.99 -4.55 11.15
N ILE A 93 36.11 -4.11 9.90
CA ILE A 93 37.38 -4.04 9.13
C ILE A 93 38.17 -2.76 9.45
N LEU A 94 37.50 -1.71 9.92
CA LEU A 94 38.16 -0.47 10.34
C LEU A 94 39.05 -0.75 11.57
N PRO A 95 40.38 -0.54 11.48
CA PRO A 95 41.27 -0.77 12.60
C PRO A 95 40.79 0.09 13.78
N LYS A 96 40.43 -0.56 14.90
CA LYS A 96 39.99 0.12 16.12
C LYS A 96 40.99 1.22 16.43
N ARG A 97 40.60 2.47 16.18
CA ARG A 97 41.45 3.64 16.40
C ARG A 97 41.85 3.58 17.87
N LYS A 98 43.09 3.18 18.16
CA LYS A 98 43.62 3.18 19.53
C LYS A 98 43.40 4.60 20.05
N LYS A 99 42.59 4.75 21.09
CA LYS A 99 42.42 6.02 21.78
C LYS A 99 43.81 6.45 22.24
N ALA A 100 44.36 7.46 21.59
CA ALA A 100 45.54 8.15 22.08
C ALA A 100 45.11 8.83 23.38
N ALA A 101 45.71 8.36 24.48
CA ALA A 101 45.67 8.99 25.78
C ALA A 101 46.46 10.31 25.75
#